data_AF-A0A526V314-F1
#
_entry.id   AF-A0A526V314-F1
#
_cell.length_a   1.000
_cell.length_b   1.000
_cell.length_c   1.000
_cell.angle_alpha   90.00
_cell.angle_beta   90.00
_cell.angle_gamma   90.00
#
_symmetry.space_group_name_H-M   'P 1'
#
loop_
_entity.id
_entity.type
_entity.pdbx_description
1 polymer ?
#
loop_
_entity_poly.entity_id
_entity_poly.type
_entity_poly.pdbx_seq_one_letter_code
_entity_poly.pdbx_strand_id
1 'polypeptide(L)'
;MWSLILHGGAKEIDPEEEEAHRNGCIKALEAGRAVLAGGGTAVDAVEAAGRVLETDPTFNAGYGSALNSDGEVEMCAGIMEGKDFNVGAVAVIKGVRHPISVAKAM
;
A
#
# COMPACT_ATOMS: atom_id res chain seq x y z
N MET A 1 -10.48 -12.14 17.03
CA MET A 1 -11.26 -11.11 16.31
C MET A 1 -10.25 -10.10 15.80
N TRP A 2 -10.36 -9.67 14.54
CA TRP A 2 -9.44 -8.73 13.90
C TRP A 2 -10.23 -7.55 13.32
N SER A 3 -9.54 -6.42 13.16
CA SER A 3 -10.02 -5.25 12.44
C SER A 3 -8.93 -4.80 11.48
N LEU A 4 -9.32 -4.40 10.27
CA LEU A 4 -8.42 -3.86 9.26
C LEU A 4 -8.98 -2.51 8.79
N ILE A 5 -8.13 -1.49 8.79
CA ILE A 5 -8.44 -0.12 8.39
C ILE A 5 -7.39 0.29 7.37
N LEU A 6 -7.80 1.03 6.34
CA LEU A 6 -6.91 1.54 5.30
C LEU A 6 -7.39 2.90 4.80
N HIS A 7 -6.50 3.63 4.13
CA HIS A 7 -6.83 4.84 3.37
C HIS A 7 -6.14 4.81 2.01
N GLY A 8 -6.75 5.43 1.00
CA GLY A 8 -6.16 5.61 -0.34
C GLY A 8 -5.36 6.90 -0.50
N GLY A 9 -5.37 7.78 0.50
CA GLY A 9 -4.72 9.09 0.46
C GLY A 9 -5.61 10.16 1.07
N ALA A 10 -5.05 11.34 1.31
CA ALA A 10 -5.78 12.50 1.84
C ALA A 10 -5.56 13.69 0.90
N LYS A 11 -6.52 13.90 0.01
CA LYS A 11 -6.59 15.05 -0.91
C LYS A 11 -8.06 15.38 -1.18
N GLU A 12 -8.29 16.53 -1.81
CA GLU A 12 -9.55 16.75 -2.52
C GLU A 12 -9.62 15.74 -3.68
N ILE A 13 -10.76 15.05 -3.78
CA ILE A 13 -11.01 14.03 -4.80
C ILE A 13 -12.09 14.60 -5.70
N ASP A 14 -11.80 14.72 -6.99
CA ASP A 14 -12.80 15.17 -7.95
C ASP A 14 -13.97 14.16 -7.99
N PRO A 15 -15.23 14.60 -8.15
CA PRO A 15 -16.38 13.70 -8.14
C PRO A 15 -16.28 12.54 -9.15
N GLU A 16 -15.59 12.76 -10.27
CA GLU A 16 -15.35 11.75 -11.31
C GLU A 16 -14.34 10.67 -10.87
N GLU A 17 -13.45 10.98 -9.92
CA GLU A 17 -12.44 10.06 -9.39
C GLU A 17 -12.91 9.30 -8.13
N GLU A 18 -14.00 9.73 -7.48
CA GLU A 18 -14.48 9.16 -6.21
C GLU A 18 -14.72 7.64 -6.29
N GLU A 19 -15.37 7.18 -7.36
CA GLU A 19 -15.67 5.77 -7.54
C GLU A 19 -14.38 4.93 -7.67
N ALA A 20 -13.40 5.42 -8.43
CA ALA A 20 -12.11 4.74 -8.58
C ALA A 20 -11.38 4.63 -7.24
N HIS A 21 -11.30 5.72 -6.47
CA HIS A 21 -10.66 5.73 -5.15
C HIS A 21 -11.36 4.79 -4.17
N ARG A 22 -12.70 4.81 -4.14
CA ARG A 22 -13.50 3.94 -3.26
C ARG A 22 -13.32 2.48 -3.62
N ASN A 23 -13.37 2.14 -4.90
CA ASN A 23 -13.21 0.77 -5.38
C ASN A 23 -11.78 0.25 -5.16
N GLY A 24 -10.75 1.08 -5.37
CA GLY A 24 -9.36 0.73 -5.07
C GLY A 24 -9.15 0.41 -3.58
N CYS A 25 -9.73 1.23 -2.69
CA CYS A 25 -9.74 0.97 -1.25
C CYS A 25 -10.46 -0.33 -0.88
N ILE A 26 -11.63 -0.61 -1.48
CA ILE A 26 -12.36 -1.86 -1.23
C ILE A 26 -11.53 -3.07 -1.65
N LYS A 27 -10.93 -3.05 -2.85
CA LYS A 27 -10.05 -4.13 -3.34
C LYS A 27 -8.86 -4.37 -2.41
N ALA A 28 -8.23 -3.30 -1.92
CA ALA A 28 -7.13 -3.41 -0.96
C ALA A 28 -7.60 -4.02 0.37
N LEU A 29 -8.79 -3.64 0.84
CA LEU A 29 -9.39 -4.21 2.05
C LEU A 29 -9.66 -5.70 1.88
N GLU A 30 -10.22 -6.10 0.74
CA GLU A 30 -10.51 -7.51 0.41
C GLU A 30 -9.25 -8.37 0.39
N ALA A 31 -8.15 -7.86 -0.21
CA ALA A 31 -6.88 -8.57 -0.22
C ALA A 31 -6.33 -8.82 1.19
N GLY A 32 -6.30 -7.79 2.05
CA GLY A 32 -5.86 -7.96 3.44
C GLY A 32 -6.81 -8.83 4.26
N ARG A 33 -8.13 -8.71 4.05
CA ARG A 33 -9.14 -9.57 4.70
C ARG A 33 -8.97 -11.03 4.34
N ALA A 34 -8.66 -11.35 3.07
CA ALA A 34 -8.44 -12.72 2.64
C ALA A 34 -7.28 -13.37 3.40
N VAL A 35 -6.18 -12.62 3.64
CA VAL A 35 -5.04 -13.08 4.45
C VAL A 35 -5.46 -13.37 5.90
N LEU A 36 -6.16 -12.43 6.55
CA LEU A 36 -6.60 -12.60 7.94
C LEU A 36 -7.62 -13.74 8.11
N ALA A 37 -8.54 -13.88 7.15
CA ALA A 37 -9.52 -14.97 7.14
C ALA A 37 -8.85 -16.34 6.94
N GLY A 38 -7.73 -16.38 6.22
CA GLY A 38 -6.89 -17.58 6.05
C GLY A 38 -5.97 -17.89 7.22
N GLY A 39 -5.99 -17.10 8.31
CA GLY A 39 -5.11 -17.28 9.46
C GLY A 39 -3.69 -16.73 9.28
N GLY A 40 -3.46 -15.89 8.27
CA GLY A 40 -2.19 -15.18 8.06
C GLY A 40 -1.92 -14.10 9.10
N THR A 41 -0.72 -13.53 9.08
CA THR A 41 -0.32 -12.53 10.07
C THR A 41 -0.86 -11.13 9.75
N ALA A 42 -0.86 -10.24 10.75
CA ALA A 42 -1.22 -8.84 10.53
C ALA A 42 -0.30 -8.14 9.53
N VAL A 43 1.00 -8.47 9.53
CA VAL A 43 2.00 -7.93 8.60
C VAL A 43 1.72 -8.41 7.18
N ASP A 44 1.42 -9.69 6.99
CA ASP A 44 1.03 -10.23 5.68
C ASP A 44 -0.23 -9.56 5.14
N ALA A 45 -1.20 -9.27 6.02
CA ALA A 45 -2.46 -8.65 5.63
C ALA A 45 -2.29 -7.19 5.16
N VAL A 46 -1.48 -6.39 5.88
CA VAL A 46 -1.21 -5.00 5.47
C VAL A 46 -0.29 -4.92 4.25
N GLU A 47 0.64 -5.87 4.08
CA GLU A 47 1.43 -5.99 2.85
C GLU A 47 0.51 -6.30 1.65
N ALA A 48 -0.39 -7.27 1.78
CA ALA A 48 -1.33 -7.63 0.71
C ALA A 48 -2.22 -6.45 0.31
N ALA A 49 -2.74 -5.70 1.29
CA ALA A 49 -3.51 -4.48 1.02
C ALA A 49 -2.65 -3.40 0.35
N GLY A 50 -1.42 -3.16 0.85
CA GLY A 50 -0.49 -2.19 0.29
C GLY A 50 -0.13 -2.48 -1.17
N ARG A 51 0.12 -3.74 -1.51
CA ARG A 51 0.43 -4.16 -2.90
C ARG A 51 -0.71 -3.88 -3.87
N VAL A 52 -1.96 -3.95 -3.43
CA VAL A 52 -3.12 -3.58 -4.26
C VAL A 52 -3.13 -2.08 -4.50
N LEU A 53 -2.93 -1.26 -3.46
CA LEU A 53 -2.84 0.19 -3.62
C LEU A 53 -1.68 0.59 -4.54
N GLU A 54 -0.51 -0.03 -4.38
CA GLU A 54 0.66 0.20 -5.24
C GLU A 54 0.48 -0.25 -6.68
N THR A 55 -0.48 -1.13 -6.97
CA THR A 55 -0.77 -1.56 -8.36
C THR A 55 -1.78 -0.65 -9.04
N ASP A 56 -2.65 -0.01 -8.26
CA ASP A 56 -3.75 0.78 -8.76
C ASP A 56 -3.25 2.20 -9.14
N PRO A 57 -3.33 2.60 -10.42
CA PRO A 57 -2.85 3.90 -10.88
C PRO A 57 -3.60 5.09 -10.24
N THR A 58 -4.73 4.84 -9.58
CA THR A 58 -5.49 5.85 -8.85
C THR A 58 -4.69 6.45 -7.68
N PHE A 59 -3.77 5.68 -7.09
CA PHE A 59 -3.06 6.10 -5.89
C PHE A 59 -1.62 6.50 -6.20
N ASN A 60 -1.16 7.56 -5.53
CA ASN A 60 0.24 8.01 -5.57
C ASN A 60 1.14 7.06 -4.75
N ALA A 61 1.28 5.83 -5.21
CA ALA A 61 2.11 4.77 -4.64
C ALA A 61 2.42 3.72 -5.72
N GLY A 62 3.58 3.09 -5.66
CA GLY A 62 3.94 2.03 -6.61
C GLY A 62 3.86 2.50 -8.06
N TYR A 63 3.03 1.82 -8.85
CA TYR A 63 2.78 2.10 -10.26
C TYR A 63 2.16 3.49 -10.52
N GLY A 64 1.28 3.97 -9.65
CA GLY A 64 0.63 5.27 -9.78
C GLY A 64 1.43 6.44 -9.22
N SER A 65 2.68 6.22 -8.82
CA SER A 65 3.51 7.25 -8.19
C SER A 65 3.73 8.46 -9.10
N ALA A 66 3.68 9.64 -8.49
CA ALA A 66 4.05 10.89 -9.12
C ALA A 66 5.54 10.88 -9.52
N LEU A 67 5.85 11.61 -10.57
CA LEU A 67 7.22 11.81 -11.03
C LEU A 67 7.90 12.90 -10.21
N ASN A 68 9.20 12.74 -9.96
CA ASN A 68 10.03 13.79 -9.39
C ASN A 68 10.35 14.87 -10.45
N SER A 69 11.16 15.88 -10.09
CA SER A 69 11.54 16.98 -11.00
C SER A 69 12.32 16.52 -12.24
N ASP A 70 12.96 15.36 -12.18
CA ASP A 70 13.72 14.77 -13.28
C ASP A 70 12.85 13.83 -14.14
N GLY A 71 11.55 13.71 -13.83
CA GLY A 71 10.62 12.84 -14.54
C GLY A 71 10.73 11.37 -14.15
N GLU A 72 11.36 11.05 -13.02
CA GLU A 72 11.57 9.68 -12.55
C GLU A 72 10.63 9.31 -11.38
N VAL A 73 10.29 8.02 -11.27
CA VAL A 73 9.54 7.48 -10.13
C VAL A 73 10.52 7.12 -9.00
N GLU A 74 10.37 7.77 -7.86
CA GLU A 74 11.08 7.50 -6.60
C GLU A 74 10.08 7.28 -5.47
N MET A 75 10.17 6.15 -4.77
CA MET A 75 9.17 5.76 -3.79
C MET A 75 9.76 5.58 -2.39
N CYS A 76 8.90 5.74 -1.39
CA CYS A 76 9.19 5.40 -0.01
C CYS A 76 8.09 4.45 0.49
N ALA A 77 8.47 3.47 1.30
CA ALA A 77 7.52 2.60 1.98
C ALA A 77 8.09 2.13 3.32
N GLY A 78 7.21 1.83 4.27
CA GLY A 78 7.58 1.31 5.57
C GLY A 78 6.50 0.38 6.11
N ILE A 79 6.93 -0.61 6.89
CA ILE A 79 6.05 -1.57 7.53
C ILE A 79 6.58 -1.87 8.94
N MET A 80 5.66 -2.04 9.89
CA MET A 80 5.99 -2.29 11.29
C MET A 80 5.13 -3.42 11.84
N GLU A 81 5.77 -4.33 12.57
CA GLU A 81 5.12 -5.40 13.30
C GLU A 81 5.02 -5.03 14.78
N GLY A 82 3.79 -5.05 15.33
CA GLY A 82 3.56 -4.60 16.71
C GLY A 82 3.89 -5.61 17.81
N LYS A 83 4.18 -6.88 17.47
CA LYS A 83 4.41 -7.93 18.46
C LYS A 83 5.85 -7.92 18.98
N ASP A 84 6.81 -7.94 18.07
CA ASP A 84 8.24 -7.96 18.37
C ASP A 84 8.91 -6.61 18.02
N PHE A 85 8.11 -5.62 17.60
CA PHE A 85 8.55 -4.26 17.23
C PHE A 85 9.51 -4.20 16.04
N ASN A 86 9.48 -5.21 15.18
CA ASN A 86 10.27 -5.21 13.95
C ASN A 86 9.77 -4.13 13.00
N VAL A 87 10.70 -3.45 12.33
CA VAL A 87 10.43 -2.38 11.38
C VAL A 87 11.32 -2.58 10.16
N GLY A 88 10.74 -2.44 8.99
CA GLY A 88 11.47 -2.39 7.74
C GLY A 88 10.99 -1.23 6.88
N ALA A 89 11.92 -0.57 6.17
CA ALA A 89 11.62 0.62 5.38
C ALA A 89 12.58 0.77 4.20
N VAL A 90 12.09 1.44 3.16
CA VAL A 90 12.88 1.87 2.01
C VAL A 90 12.56 3.31 1.67
N ALA A 91 13.56 4.03 1.16
CA ALA A 91 13.42 5.41 0.72
C ALA A 91 14.12 5.61 -0.63
N VAL A 92 13.54 6.48 -1.46
CA VAL A 92 14.06 6.84 -2.79
C VAL A 92 14.34 5.59 -3.66
N ILE A 93 13.52 4.54 -3.49
CA ILE A 93 13.71 3.29 -4.24
C ILE A 93 13.13 3.43 -5.65
N LYS A 94 13.87 2.89 -6.63
CA LYS A 94 13.52 2.89 -8.06
C LYS A 94 13.39 1.46 -8.58
N GLY A 95 12.64 1.29 -9.67
CA GLY A 95 12.63 0.03 -10.44
C GLY A 95 11.96 -1.16 -9.76
N VAL A 96 11.20 -0.95 -8.69
CA VAL A 96 10.45 -2.01 -7.98
C VAL A 96 8.95 -1.81 -8.14
N ARG A 97 8.20 -2.90 -8.29
CA ARG A 97 6.73 -2.81 -8.40
C ARG A 97 6.04 -2.54 -7.06
N HIS A 98 6.60 -3.09 -5.98
CA HIS A 98 5.98 -3.10 -4.66
C HIS A 98 6.98 -2.68 -3.58
N PRO A 99 7.19 -1.37 -3.35
CA PRO A 99 8.10 -0.91 -2.30
C PRO A 99 7.72 -1.41 -0.90
N ILE A 100 6.43 -1.65 -0.59
CA ILE A 100 6.00 -2.24 0.70
C ILE A 100 6.55 -3.66 0.92
N SER A 101 6.63 -4.46 -0.14
CA SER A 101 7.20 -5.81 -0.07
C SER A 101 8.72 -5.76 0.12
N VAL A 102 9.40 -4.75 -0.43
CA VAL A 102 10.82 -4.53 -0.16
C VAL A 102 11.02 -4.12 1.29
N ALA A 103 10.21 -3.18 1.79
CA ALA A 103 10.24 -2.74 3.18
C ALA A 103 10.05 -3.92 4.15
N LYS A 104 9.12 -4.85 3.87
CA LYS A 104 8.91 -6.05 4.70
C LYS A 104 10.10 -7.01 4.73
N ALA A 105 10.91 -7.03 3.68
CA ALA A 105 12.05 -7.93 3.58
C ALA A 105 13.32 -7.41 4.29
N MET A 106 13.29 -6.18 4.83
CA MET A 106 14.36 -5.57 5.62
C MET A 106 14.25 -5.98 7.09
#